data_AF-X1N5J6-F1
#
_entry.id   AF-X1N5J6-F1
#
_cell.length_a   1.000
_cell.length_b   1.000
_cell.length_c   1.000
_cell.angle_alpha   90.00
_cell.angle_beta   90.00
_cell.angle_gamma   90.00
#
_symmetry.space_group_name_H-M   'P 1'
#
loop_
_entity.id
_entity.type
_entity.pdbx_description
1 polymer ?
#
loop_
_entity_poly.entity_id
_entity_poly.type
_entity_poly.pdbx_seq_one_letter_code
_entity_poly.pdbx_strand_id
1 'polypeptide(L)' 'TEHEYCEIVQGVSVLRDQDGGAKTLRAGDRFVIPAGFKGTWEVLEPCRKIYVMFEQK' A
#
# COMPACT_ATOMS: atom_id res chain seq x y z
N THR A 1 2.95 -14.17 4.74
CA THR A 1 3.79 -14.02 5.95
C THR A 1 4.77 -12.88 5.82
N GLU A 2 4.91 -12.28 4.63
CA GLU A 2 5.91 -11.25 4.34
C GLU A 2 5.28 -9.84 4.39
N HIS A 3 6.12 -8.85 4.66
CA HIS A 3 5.78 -7.43 4.57
C HIS A 3 5.98 -6.93 3.14
N GLU A 4 5.25 -5.88 2.76
CA GLU A 4 5.44 -5.18 1.48
C GLU A 4 5.79 -3.72 1.72
N TYR A 5 7.02 -3.30 1.38
CA TYR A 5 7.31 -1.88 1.21
C TYR A 5 6.70 -1.38 -0.10
N CYS A 6 6.08 -0.22 -0.06
CA CYS A 6 5.53 0.48 -1.22
C CYS A 6 6.01 1.93 -1.25
N GLU A 7 6.36 2.40 -2.44
CA GLU A 7 6.54 3.81 -2.77
C GLU A 7 5.68 4.17 -3.99
N ILE A 8 4.76 5.11 -3.82
CA ILE A 8 3.93 5.60 -4.94
C ILE A 8 4.75 6.62 -5.72
N VAL A 9 4.91 6.39 -7.02
CA VAL A 9 5.63 7.29 -7.92
C VAL A 9 4.70 8.08 -8.83
N GLN A 10 3.45 7.61 -9.02
CA GLN A 10 2.44 8.29 -9.82
C GLN A 10 1.03 7.79 -9.46
N GLY A 11 0.03 8.66 -9.59
CA GLY A 11 -1.38 8.33 -9.47
C GLY A 11 -1.92 8.41 -8.04
N VAL A 12 -3.14 7.90 -7.86
CA VAL A 12 -3.88 7.95 -6.59
C VAL A 12 -4.56 6.61 -6.34
N SER A 13 -4.41 6.09 -5.13
CA SER A 13 -5.12 4.90 -4.66
C SER A 13 -5.61 5.09 -3.24
N VAL A 14 -6.52 4.23 -2.77
CA VAL A 14 -6.95 4.17 -1.39
C VAL A 14 -6.73 2.76 -0.87
N LEU A 15 -5.97 2.66 0.22
CA LEU A 15 -5.79 1.41 0.98
C LEU A 15 -6.80 1.41 2.12
N ARG A 16 -7.65 0.37 2.20
CA ARG A 16 -8.65 0.21 3.26
C ARG A 16 -8.37 -1.05 4.04
N ASP A 17 -8.38 -0.99 5.36
CA ASP A 17 -8.31 -2.17 6.23
C ASP A 17 -9.72 -2.71 6.55
N GLN A 18 -9.77 -3.85 7.26
CA GLN A 18 -11.04 -4.47 7.66
C GLN A 18 -11.71 -3.79 8.86
N ASP A 19 -11.00 -2.96 9.59
CA ASP A 19 -11.48 -2.26 10.79
C ASP A 19 -12.09 -0.88 10.45
N GLY A 20 -12.20 -0.57 9.15
CA GLY A 20 -12.79 0.67 8.64
C GLY A 20 -11.80 1.82 8.46
N GLY A 21 -10.50 1.59 8.71
CA GLY A 21 -9.44 2.53 8.41
C GLY A 21 -9.21 2.66 6.90
N ALA A 22 -8.92 3.88 6.46
CA ALA A 22 -8.62 4.17 5.07
C ALA A 22 -7.49 5.19 4.95
N LYS A 23 -6.56 4.93 4.04
CA LYS A 23 -5.46 5.83 3.72
C LYS A 23 -5.43 6.11 2.23
N THR A 24 -5.50 7.38 1.85
CA THR A 24 -5.24 7.82 0.49
C THR A 24 -3.73 7.83 0.24
N LEU A 25 -3.33 7.22 -0.87
CA LEU A 25 -1.95 7.06 -1.30
C LEU A 25 -1.73 7.88 -2.58
N ARG A 26 -0.69 8.69 -2.63
CA ARG A 26 -0.34 9.57 -3.75
C ARG A 26 1.16 9.58 -3.98
N ALA A 27 1.59 10.10 -5.14
CA ALA A 27 3.01 10.22 -5.48
C ALA A 27 3.82 10.88 -4.33
N GLY A 28 4.91 10.21 -3.93
CA GLY A 28 5.77 10.60 -2.80
C GLY A 28 5.49 9.84 -1.51
N ASP A 29 4.34 9.17 -1.38
CA ASP A 29 4.04 8.35 -0.20
C ASP A 29 4.90 7.08 -0.16
N ARG A 30 5.49 6.81 1.00
CA ARG A 30 6.26 5.61 1.32
C ARG A 30 5.72 4.95 2.57
N PHE A 31 5.47 3.65 2.51
CA PHE A 31 4.87 2.91 3.62
C PHE A 31 5.17 1.41 3.52
N VAL A 32 4.90 0.70 4.60
CA VAL A 32 4.95 -0.76 4.64
C VAL A 32 3.54 -1.28 4.91
N ILE A 33 3.09 -2.22 4.08
CA ILE A 33 1.93 -3.07 4.39
C ILE A 33 2.45 -4.22 5.24
N PRO A 34 1.98 -4.37 6.49
CA PRO A 34 2.48 -5.41 7.37
C PRO A 34 2.05 -6.80 6.91
N ALA A 35 2.86 -7.81 7.22
CA ALA A 35 2.49 -9.20 7.03
C ALA A 35 1.14 -9.51 7.67
N GLY A 36 0.27 -10.19 6.92
CA GLY A 36 -1.07 -10.54 7.40
C GLY A 36 -2.11 -9.41 7.29
N PHE A 37 -1.75 -8.24 6.75
CA PHE A 37 -2.72 -7.21 6.38
C PHE A 37 -3.83 -7.79 5.50
N LYS A 38 -5.08 -7.44 5.84
CA LYS A 38 -6.26 -7.78 5.06
C LYS A 38 -7.02 -6.49 4.78
N GLY A 39 -7.36 -6.29 3.51
CA GLY A 39 -7.93 -5.03 3.08
C GLY A 39 -8.10 -4.97 1.57
N THR A 40 -8.48 -3.80 1.09
CA THR A 40 -8.62 -3.54 -0.35
C THR A 40 -7.67 -2.44 -0.79
N TRP A 41 -7.21 -2.57 -2.03
CA TRP A 41 -6.49 -1.53 -2.74
C TRP A 41 -7.39 -1.03 -3.87
N GLU A 42 -7.92 0.18 -3.73
CA GLU A 42 -8.78 0.82 -4.72
C GLU A 42 -7.96 1.80 -5.55
N VAL A 43 -7.88 1.59 -6.86
CA VAL A 43 -7.16 2.48 -7.78
C VAL A 43 -8.13 3.56 -8.28
N LEU A 44 -7.95 4.80 -7.82
CA LEU A 44 -8.79 5.94 -8.23
C LEU A 44 -8.28 6.60 -9.51
N GLU A 45 -6.96 6.64 -9.67
CA GLU A 45 -6.26 7.09 -10.88
C GLU A 45 -5.16 6.07 -11.23
N PRO A 46 -4.80 5.88 -12.53
CA PRO A 46 -3.73 4.96 -12.92
C PRO A 46 -2.47 5.13 -12.05
N CYS A 47 -2.17 4.09 -11.27
CA CYS A 47 -1.16 4.15 -10.22
C CYS A 47 0.08 3.36 -10.62
N ARG A 48 1.26 3.94 -10.38
CA ARG A 48 2.55 3.26 -10.50
C ARG A 48 3.25 3.31 -9.15
N LYS A 49 3.72 2.14 -8.70
CA LYS A 49 4.46 1.99 -7.43
C LYS A 49 5.75 1.20 -7.64
N ILE A 50 6.73 1.49 -6.80
CA ILE A 50 7.86 0.61 -6.53
C ILE A 50 7.47 -0.23 -5.32
N TYR A 51 7.78 -1.53 -5.34
CA TYR A 51 7.47 -2.42 -4.23
C TYR A 51 8.64 -3.36 -3.92
N VAL A 52 8.73 -3.76 -2.66
CA VAL A 52 9.68 -4.79 -2.19
C VAL A 52 8.95 -5.69 -1.19
N MET A 53 8.96 -7.00 -1.45
CA MET A 53 8.48 -8.01 -0.49
C MET A 53 9.65 -8.49 0.36
N PHE A 54 9.46 -8.60 1.68
CA PHE A 54 10.51 -9.07 2.58
C PHE A 54 9.96 -9.72 3.86
N GLU A 55 10.74 -10.63 4.44
CA GLU A 55 10.52 -11.15 5.80
C GLU A 55 11.41 -10.42 6.80
N GLN A 56 10.83 -10.02 7.93
CA GLN A 56 11.58 -9.44 9.04
C GLN A 56 12.18 -10.57 9.87
N LYS A 57 13.49 -10.50 10.13
CA LYS A 57 14.20 -11.45 11.02
C LYS A 57 13.88 -11.21 12.49
#